data_AF-A0A9D1PGM5-F1
#
_entry.id   AF-A0A9D1PGM5-F1
#
_cell.length_a   1.000
_cell.length_b   1.000
_cell.length_c   1.000
_cell.angle_alpha   90.00
_cell.angle_beta   90.00
_cell.angle_gamma   90.00
#
_symmetry.space_group_name_H-M   'P 1'
#
loop_
_entity.id
_entity.type
_entity.pdbx_description
1 polymer ?
#
loop_
_entity_poly.entity_id
_entity_poly.type
_entity_poly.pdbx_seq_one_letter_code
_entity_poly.pdbx_strand_id
1 'polypeptide(L)'
;MEKTELIFSGNTRLTNTTNEKQTLTSQAFDFSEANTVSATTTNAVGTSISASASFNVPIIGSLNTSISTQYNFSKAETNSESKTVTYKIPSQSITLNPGQTVEVRARLEKVKTSGKVKLVGDLNGTESGYISLQRLVPSSTWSYKYELNTVLKWSAYKKAPYEISFNGKHVEDEGTYEAEYGSNLYIDVVNVDTNKTQTIEITGNQAQTDRSANGNSSEFVANSATFDMTK
;
A
#
# COMPACT_ATOMS: atom_id res chain seq x y z
N MET A 1 9.28 -12.84 -1.59
CA MET A 1 10.48 -13.14 -0.76
C MET A 1 10.37 -12.22 0.45
N GLU A 2 10.47 -12.76 1.65
CA GLU A 2 10.37 -11.97 2.88
C GLU A 2 11.77 -11.51 3.30
N LYS A 3 11.92 -10.22 3.60
CA LYS A 3 13.14 -9.68 4.19
C LYS A 3 12.77 -8.85 5.41
N THR A 4 13.47 -9.09 6.50
CA THR A 4 13.20 -8.44 7.77
C THR A 4 14.35 -7.53 8.16
N GLU A 5 14.05 -6.33 8.63
CA GLU A 5 15.00 -5.37 9.17
C GLU A 5 14.54 -4.94 10.56
N LEU A 6 15.48 -4.86 11.51
CA LEU A 6 15.23 -4.35 12.84
C LEU A 6 15.65 -2.89 12.92
N ILE A 7 14.68 -2.00 13.11
CA ILE A 7 14.91 -0.59 13.37
C ILE A 7 15.05 -0.40 14.88
N PHE A 8 16.15 0.24 15.27
CA PHE A 8 16.43 0.62 16.64
C PHE A 8 16.00 2.06 16.88
N SER A 9 15.02 2.25 17.75
CA SER A 9 14.32 3.54 17.86
C SER A 9 14.79 4.39 19.05
N GLY A 10 15.45 3.78 20.03
CA GLY A 10 16.00 4.49 21.19
C GLY A 10 16.43 3.56 22.32
N ASN A 11 17.27 4.08 23.21
CA ASN A 11 17.65 3.40 24.44
C ASN A 11 17.59 4.30 25.68
N THR A 12 17.54 3.63 26.83
CA THR A 12 17.91 4.25 28.09
C THR A 12 18.73 3.35 28.96
N ARG A 13 19.51 3.96 29.85
CA ARG A 13 20.28 3.24 30.86
C ARG A 13 19.71 3.53 32.23
N LEU A 14 19.40 2.46 32.97
CA LEU A 14 18.92 2.53 34.34
C LEU A 14 19.93 1.85 35.26
N THR A 15 20.36 2.55 36.30
CA THR A 15 21.32 2.03 37.29
C THR A 15 20.70 2.13 38.67
N ASN A 16 20.62 1.00 39.38
CA ASN A 16 20.29 0.99 40.79
C ASN A 16 21.55 1.26 41.61
N THR A 17 21.73 2.51 42.05
CA THR A 17 22.88 2.93 42.87
C THR A 17 22.69 2.66 44.37
N THR A 18 21.56 2.08 44.78
CA THR A 18 21.26 1.79 46.18
C THR A 18 21.71 0.39 46.57
N ASN A 19 21.75 0.12 47.87
CA ASN A 19 22.08 -1.20 48.43
C ASN A 19 20.86 -2.13 48.54
N GLU A 20 19.69 -1.69 48.05
CA GLU A 20 18.43 -2.45 48.10
C GLU A 20 17.88 -2.66 46.69
N LYS A 21 16.94 -3.61 46.53
CA LYS A 21 16.24 -3.77 45.26
C LYS A 21 15.40 -2.53 44.96
N GLN A 22 15.44 -2.07 43.72
CA GLN A 22 14.69 -0.90 43.27
C GLN A 22 13.93 -1.22 41.99
N THR A 23 12.72 -0.67 41.87
CA THR A 23 11.98 -0.62 40.61
C THR A 23 12.16 0.76 39.99
N LEU A 24 12.89 0.81 38.89
CA LEU A 24 13.16 2.02 38.13
C LEU A 24 12.26 2.09 36.90
N THR A 25 12.00 3.30 36.43
CA THR A 25 11.11 3.55 35.29
C THR A 25 11.93 4.09 34.12
N SER A 26 11.80 3.50 32.94
CA SER A 26 12.39 4.05 31.72
C SER A 26 11.66 5.31 31.27
N GLN A 27 12.29 6.17 30.48
CA GLN A 27 11.52 7.17 29.71
C GLN A 27 10.60 6.48 28.70
N ALA A 28 9.58 7.21 28.29
CA ALA A 28 8.80 6.90 27.11
C ALA A 28 9.62 7.17 25.83
N PHE A 29 9.31 6.45 24.75
CA PHE A 29 9.93 6.62 23.45
C PHE A 29 8.86 6.81 22.39
N ASP A 30 9.03 7.83 21.56
CA ASP A 30 8.17 8.06 20.40
C ASP A 30 9.04 8.11 19.14
N PHE A 31 8.67 7.35 18.12
CA PHE A 31 9.33 7.39 16.81
C PHE A 31 8.33 7.13 15.70
N SER A 32 8.62 7.62 14.50
CA SER A 32 7.72 7.49 13.34
C SER A 32 8.40 6.70 12.24
N GLU A 33 7.67 5.76 11.65
CA GLU A 33 8.13 5.02 10.47
C GLU A 33 7.08 4.97 9.38
N ALA A 34 7.54 5.04 8.13
CA ALA A 34 6.68 4.93 6.97
C ALA A 34 6.46 3.47 6.57
N ASN A 35 5.20 3.09 6.46
CA ASN A 35 4.77 1.87 5.77
C ASN A 35 4.49 2.24 4.32
N THR A 36 5.06 1.50 3.37
CA THR A 36 4.94 1.77 1.94
C THR A 36 4.37 0.56 1.21
N VAL A 37 3.62 0.82 0.14
CA VAL A 37 3.19 -0.20 -0.80
C VAL A 37 3.29 0.35 -2.20
N SER A 38 3.76 -0.47 -3.14
CA SER A 38 3.71 -0.20 -4.57
C SER A 38 3.01 -1.36 -5.26
N ALA A 39 2.09 -1.04 -6.16
CA ALA A 39 1.41 -1.98 -7.04
C ALA A 39 1.67 -1.62 -8.49
N THR A 40 2.10 -2.59 -9.28
CA THR A 40 2.37 -2.42 -10.71
C THR A 40 1.45 -3.31 -11.52
N THR A 41 0.64 -2.71 -12.40
CA THR A 41 -0.05 -3.46 -13.45
C THR A 41 0.97 -3.83 -14.53
N THR A 42 1.04 -5.11 -14.92
CA THR A 42 2.07 -5.57 -15.87
C THR A 42 1.56 -5.81 -17.29
N ASN A 43 0.33 -6.33 -17.48
CA ASN A 43 -0.21 -6.71 -18.78
C ASN A 43 -1.61 -6.11 -19.02
N ALA A 44 -1.71 -4.79 -19.05
CA ALA A 44 -2.98 -4.07 -19.16
C ALA A 44 -3.92 -4.65 -20.25
N VAL A 45 -5.19 -4.83 -19.89
CA VAL A 45 -6.25 -5.44 -20.73
C VAL A 45 -6.55 -4.59 -21.99
N GLY A 46 -6.10 -3.33 -22.01
CA GLY A 46 -6.17 -2.42 -23.14
C GLY A 46 -6.70 -1.03 -22.75
N THR A 47 -6.46 -0.03 -23.60
CA THR A 47 -6.77 1.38 -23.28
C THR A 47 -8.22 1.79 -23.55
N SER A 48 -9.00 0.94 -24.22
CA SER A 48 -10.37 1.25 -24.63
C SER A 48 -11.40 1.17 -23.50
N ILE A 49 -11.05 0.58 -22.35
CA ILE A 49 -11.93 0.37 -21.20
C ILE A 49 -11.20 0.78 -19.93
N SER A 50 -11.81 1.64 -19.12
CA SER A 50 -11.28 2.08 -17.82
C SER A 50 -11.82 1.23 -16.67
N ALA A 51 -10.93 0.59 -15.90
CA ALA A 51 -11.28 -0.11 -14.66
C ALA A 51 -10.13 -0.03 -13.64
N SER A 52 -10.49 -0.03 -12.36
CA SER A 52 -9.54 -0.09 -11.26
C SER A 52 -10.03 -1.01 -10.15
N ALA A 53 -9.10 -1.53 -9.35
CA ALA A 53 -9.40 -2.35 -8.18
C ALA A 53 -8.47 -2.00 -7.01
N SER A 54 -9.03 -1.91 -5.81
CA SER A 54 -8.27 -1.77 -4.58
C SER A 54 -7.71 -3.13 -4.13
N PHE A 55 -6.48 -3.12 -3.65
CA PHE A 55 -5.80 -4.29 -3.11
C PHE A 55 -5.31 -4.00 -1.69
N ASN A 56 -5.74 -4.82 -0.74
CA ASN A 56 -5.21 -4.81 0.62
C ASN A 56 -4.06 -5.80 0.70
N VAL A 57 -2.89 -5.33 1.15
CA VAL A 57 -1.72 -6.19 1.29
C VAL A 57 -1.97 -7.20 2.42
N PRO A 58 -1.71 -8.51 2.21
CA PRO A 58 -1.75 -9.47 3.30
C PRO A 58 -0.60 -9.18 4.28
N ILE A 59 -0.96 -8.83 5.51
CA ILE A 59 -0.01 -8.45 6.57
C ILE A 59 0.34 -9.66 7.43
N ILE A 60 1.61 -9.76 7.78
CA ILE A 60 2.17 -10.74 8.70
C ILE A 60 2.77 -9.97 9.88
N GLY A 61 2.36 -10.29 11.11
CA GLY A 61 2.81 -9.60 12.31
C GLY A 61 1.69 -9.40 13.32
N SER A 62 2.04 -9.02 14.54
CA SER A 62 1.09 -8.75 15.64
C SER A 62 0.60 -7.30 15.67
N LEU A 63 1.35 -6.39 15.04
CA LEU A 63 0.90 -5.04 14.79
C LEU A 63 -0.16 -5.14 13.69
N ASN A 64 -1.43 -4.88 14.03
CA ASN A 64 -2.58 -4.90 13.11
C ASN A 64 -2.53 -3.78 12.04
N THR A 65 -1.38 -3.62 11.40
CA THR A 65 -1.12 -2.67 10.34
C THR A 65 -2.04 -2.97 9.17
N SER A 66 -2.58 -1.94 8.52
CA SER A 66 -3.32 -2.06 7.27
C SER A 66 -2.74 -1.09 6.25
N ILE A 67 -2.39 -1.61 5.07
CA ILE A 67 -1.94 -0.82 3.93
C ILE A 67 -2.58 -1.35 2.65
N SER A 68 -3.02 -0.43 1.81
CA SER A 68 -3.77 -0.72 0.59
C SER A 68 -3.25 0.11 -0.56
N THR A 69 -3.43 -0.38 -1.78
CA THR A 69 -3.09 0.33 -3.02
C THR A 69 -4.16 0.04 -4.09
N GLN A 70 -4.00 0.61 -5.28
CA GLN A 70 -4.94 0.45 -6.39
C GLN A 70 -4.21 0.04 -7.67
N TYR A 71 -4.81 -0.92 -8.39
CA TYR A 71 -4.41 -1.30 -9.74
C TYR A 71 -5.28 -0.60 -10.78
N ASN A 72 -4.66 -0.23 -11.90
CA ASN A 72 -5.34 0.31 -13.08
C ASN A 72 -5.26 -0.73 -14.20
N PHE A 73 -6.40 -1.17 -14.72
CA PHE A 73 -6.47 -2.27 -15.69
C PHE A 73 -6.19 -1.79 -17.12
N SER A 74 -6.20 -0.47 -17.33
CA SER A 74 -6.06 0.14 -18.66
C SER A 74 -4.64 0.56 -18.99
N LYS A 75 -3.76 0.59 -17.98
CA LYS A 75 -2.40 1.10 -18.10
C LYS A 75 -1.44 0.23 -17.29
N ALA A 76 -0.31 -0.11 -17.90
CA ALA A 76 0.83 -0.65 -17.18
C ALA A 76 1.51 0.49 -16.42
N GLU A 77 1.02 0.76 -15.21
CA GLU A 77 1.52 1.82 -14.34
C GLU A 77 1.81 1.29 -12.93
N THR A 78 2.65 2.01 -12.20
CA THR A 78 2.94 1.73 -10.79
C THR A 78 2.31 2.80 -9.93
N ASN A 79 1.45 2.37 -9.00
CA ASN A 79 0.85 3.22 -7.97
C ASN A 79 1.50 2.92 -6.63
N SER A 80 1.97 3.96 -5.97
CA SER A 80 2.64 3.85 -4.67
C SER A 80 1.90 4.67 -3.62
N GLU A 81 1.72 4.08 -2.45
CA GLU A 81 1.11 4.70 -1.29
C GLU A 81 2.05 4.59 -0.09
N SER A 82 2.00 5.59 0.78
CA SER A 82 2.80 5.64 1.99
C SER A 82 1.97 6.15 3.15
N LYS A 83 2.03 5.43 4.28
CA LYS A 83 1.37 5.80 5.53
C LYS A 83 2.39 5.83 6.65
N THR A 84 2.53 6.98 7.29
CA THR A 84 3.41 7.13 8.45
C THR A 84 2.69 6.64 9.71
N VAL A 85 3.36 5.79 10.48
CA VAL A 85 2.92 5.32 11.78
C VAL A 85 3.84 5.88 12.86
N THR A 86 3.28 6.61 13.80
CA THR A 86 3.99 7.05 15.02
C THR A 86 3.78 6.03 16.13
N TYR A 87 4.85 5.37 16.54
CA TYR A 87 4.88 4.39 17.62
C TYR A 87 5.18 5.12 18.93
N LYS A 88 4.20 5.10 19.84
CA LYS A 88 4.30 5.67 21.18
C LYS A 88 4.47 4.55 22.18
N ILE A 89 5.65 4.49 22.80
CA ILE A 89 6.03 3.48 23.77
C ILE A 89 6.04 4.15 25.14
N PRO A 90 5.10 3.83 26.04
CA PRO A 90 5.08 4.41 27.36
C PRO A 90 6.30 3.97 28.18
N SER A 91 6.55 4.67 29.28
CA SER A 91 7.53 4.26 30.29
C SER A 91 7.30 2.82 30.75
N GLN A 92 8.41 2.08 30.91
CA GLN A 92 8.44 0.68 31.33
C GLN A 92 8.95 0.59 32.78
N SER A 93 8.45 -0.36 33.57
CA SER A 93 8.92 -0.56 34.95
C SER A 93 9.91 -1.73 35.02
N ILE A 94 11.09 -1.51 35.60
CA ILE A 94 12.18 -2.50 35.63
C ILE A 94 12.71 -2.64 37.05
N THR A 95 12.62 -3.86 37.59
CA THR A 95 13.15 -4.19 38.92
C THR A 95 14.59 -4.69 38.82
N LEU A 96 15.50 -4.07 39.57
CA LEU A 96 16.94 -4.28 39.53
C LEU A 96 17.50 -4.66 40.91
N ASN A 97 18.54 -5.50 40.92
CA ASN A 97 19.34 -5.77 42.11
C ASN A 97 20.21 -4.54 42.48
N PRO A 98 20.71 -4.46 43.72
CA PRO A 98 21.70 -3.46 44.12
C PRO A 98 22.90 -3.41 43.17
N GLY A 99 23.31 -2.21 42.76
CA GLY A 99 24.46 -2.00 41.86
C GLY A 99 24.24 -2.39 40.40
N GLN A 100 23.08 -2.98 40.05
CA GLN A 100 22.82 -3.47 38.70
C GLN A 100 22.53 -2.31 37.74
N THR A 101 23.09 -2.42 36.53
CA THR A 101 22.79 -1.51 35.42
C THR A 101 22.19 -2.26 34.23
N VAL A 102 21.13 -1.70 33.67
CA VAL A 102 20.48 -2.24 32.46
C VAL A 102 20.32 -1.17 31.39
N GLU A 103 20.26 -1.63 30.14
CA GLU A 103 19.87 -0.84 28.98
C GLU A 103 18.51 -1.32 28.47
N VAL A 104 17.54 -0.41 28.40
CA VAL A 104 16.21 -0.66 27.83
C VAL A 104 16.22 -0.16 26.39
N ARG A 105 15.82 -1.02 25.44
CA ARG A 105 15.88 -0.76 24.00
C ARG A 105 14.52 -1.03 23.36
N ALA A 106 14.07 -0.11 22.51
CA ALA A 106 12.90 -0.31 21.66
C ALA A 106 13.34 -0.72 20.25
N ARG A 107 12.73 -1.80 19.73
CA ARG A 107 12.98 -2.31 18.38
C ARG A 107 11.69 -2.51 17.62
N LEU A 108 11.61 -1.96 16.41
CA LEU A 108 10.57 -2.26 15.43
C LEU A 108 11.10 -3.26 14.41
N GLU A 109 10.35 -4.32 14.18
CA GLU A 109 10.60 -5.26 13.09
C GLU A 109 9.84 -4.82 11.84
N LYS A 110 10.58 -4.42 10.81
CA LYS A 110 10.01 -4.12 9.50
C LYS A 110 10.11 -5.34 8.60
N VAL A 111 9.00 -5.69 7.98
CA VAL A 111 8.90 -6.76 7.00
C VAL A 111 8.73 -6.14 5.62
N LYS A 112 9.51 -6.64 4.68
CA LYS A 112 9.33 -6.43 3.25
C LYS A 112 8.69 -7.67 2.63
N THR A 113 7.52 -7.50 2.03
CA THR A 113 6.79 -8.56 1.32
C THR A 113 6.59 -8.18 -0.13
N SER A 114 6.54 -9.18 -0.99
CA SER A 114 6.26 -9.01 -2.41
C SER A 114 5.52 -10.21 -2.96
N GLY A 115 4.67 -9.97 -3.95
CA GLY A 115 3.85 -11.01 -4.54
C GLY A 115 3.30 -10.64 -5.90
N LYS A 116 2.65 -11.61 -6.51
CA LYS A 116 1.88 -11.44 -7.75
C LYS A 116 0.40 -11.50 -7.42
N VAL A 117 -0.40 -10.72 -8.15
CA VAL A 117 -1.85 -10.76 -8.09
C VAL A 117 -2.40 -11.00 -9.49
N LYS A 118 -3.59 -11.62 -9.53
CA LYS A 118 -4.35 -11.77 -10.75
C LYS A 118 -5.48 -10.75 -10.73
N LEU A 119 -5.51 -9.90 -11.74
CA LEU A 119 -6.55 -8.91 -11.97
C LEU A 119 -7.58 -9.54 -12.89
N VAL A 120 -8.83 -9.67 -12.44
CA VAL A 120 -9.89 -10.37 -13.18
C VAL A 120 -11.12 -9.49 -13.31
N GLY A 121 -11.84 -9.63 -14.42
CA GLY A 121 -13.11 -8.96 -14.63
C GLY A 121 -13.88 -9.52 -15.82
N ASP A 122 -15.16 -9.18 -15.90
CA ASP A 122 -16.03 -9.59 -17.01
C ASP A 122 -16.43 -8.37 -17.84
N LEU A 123 -16.06 -8.40 -19.12
CA LEU A 123 -16.44 -7.37 -20.08
C LEU A 123 -17.85 -7.60 -20.61
N ASN A 124 -18.69 -6.58 -20.42
CA ASN A 124 -20.04 -6.49 -20.93
C ASN A 124 -20.24 -5.16 -21.64
N GLY A 125 -20.84 -5.16 -22.82
CA GLY A 125 -21.15 -3.93 -23.54
C GLY A 125 -21.31 -4.13 -25.03
N THR A 126 -21.69 -3.06 -25.71
CA THR A 126 -21.91 -3.05 -27.15
C THR A 126 -21.21 -1.84 -27.75
N GLU A 127 -20.35 -2.07 -28.73
CA GLU A 127 -19.81 -1.03 -29.60
C GLU A 127 -20.70 -0.94 -30.84
N SER A 128 -21.16 0.27 -31.16
CA SER A 128 -21.88 0.52 -32.40
C SER A 128 -21.41 1.79 -33.08
N GLY A 129 -21.41 1.80 -34.41
CA GLY A 129 -20.90 2.91 -35.18
C GLY A 129 -21.25 2.83 -36.66
N TYR A 130 -20.93 3.88 -37.41
CA TYR A 130 -21.23 3.96 -38.84
C TYR A 130 -19.95 4.05 -39.64
N ILE A 131 -19.90 3.33 -40.76
CA ILE A 131 -18.82 3.51 -41.74
C ILE A 131 -19.29 4.61 -42.70
N SER A 132 -18.56 5.74 -42.71
CA SER A 132 -18.72 6.80 -43.69
C SER A 132 -17.82 6.53 -44.88
N LEU A 133 -18.42 6.13 -46.00
CA LEU A 133 -17.70 5.95 -47.25
C LEU A 133 -17.93 7.18 -48.13
N GLN A 134 -16.88 7.63 -48.82
CA GLN A 134 -17.01 8.64 -49.86
C GLN A 134 -17.03 7.94 -51.21
N ARG A 135 -18.02 8.26 -52.03
CA ARG A 135 -18.05 7.82 -53.43
C ARG A 135 -18.33 8.99 -54.35
N LEU A 136 -17.60 9.03 -55.46
CA LEU A 136 -17.87 9.96 -56.56
C LEU A 136 -19.21 9.60 -57.19
N VAL A 137 -20.13 10.57 -57.22
CA VAL A 137 -21.43 10.43 -57.89
C VAL A 137 -21.56 11.52 -58.97
N PRO A 138 -22.19 11.22 -60.11
CA PRO A 138 -22.50 12.23 -61.11
C PRO A 138 -23.43 13.29 -60.52
N SER A 139 -23.08 14.56 -60.67
CA SER A 139 -23.93 15.71 -60.35
C SER A 139 -24.27 16.44 -61.65
N SER A 140 -25.53 16.37 -62.07
CA SER A 140 -26.03 17.20 -63.16
C SER A 140 -26.35 18.60 -62.64
N THR A 141 -25.52 19.58 -62.97
CA THR A 141 -25.92 21.00 -62.87
C THR A 141 -26.54 21.41 -64.19
N TRP A 142 -27.79 21.84 -64.17
CA TRP A 142 -28.49 22.34 -65.35
C TRP A 142 -27.89 23.70 -65.75
N SER A 143 -26.94 23.72 -66.69
CA SER A 143 -26.50 24.98 -67.30
C SER A 143 -27.41 25.33 -68.46
N TYR A 144 -27.93 26.56 -68.48
CA TYR A 144 -28.88 27.08 -69.47
C TYR A 144 -28.34 27.19 -70.91
N LYS A 145 -27.15 26.64 -71.19
CA LYS A 145 -26.55 26.54 -72.51
C LYS A 145 -26.01 25.12 -72.67
N TYR A 146 -26.52 24.47 -73.70
CA TYR A 146 -26.24 23.14 -74.22
C TYR A 146 -24.82 22.61 -73.92
N GLU A 147 -24.75 21.67 -72.98
CA GLU A 147 -23.93 20.44 -72.95
C GLU A 147 -24.04 19.87 -71.54
N LEU A 148 -24.42 18.59 -71.42
CA LEU A 148 -24.61 17.92 -70.14
C LEU A 148 -23.22 17.58 -69.55
N ASN A 149 -22.55 18.57 -68.95
CA ASN A 149 -21.30 18.34 -68.24
C ASN A 149 -21.58 17.58 -66.94
N THR A 150 -21.39 16.27 -66.94
CA THR A 150 -21.38 15.46 -65.71
C THR A 150 -20.13 15.79 -64.90
N VAL A 151 -20.29 16.63 -63.88
CA VAL A 151 -19.27 16.88 -62.87
C VAL A 151 -19.41 15.82 -61.78
N LEU A 152 -18.34 15.09 -61.47
CA LEU A 152 -18.34 14.17 -60.33
C LEU A 152 -18.24 14.97 -59.04
N LYS A 153 -19.14 14.70 -58.09
CA LYS A 153 -19.07 15.25 -56.73
C LYS A 153 -18.86 14.13 -55.74
N TRP A 154 -18.05 14.39 -54.72
CA TRP A 154 -17.95 13.51 -53.56
C TRP A 154 -19.28 13.52 -52.80
N SER A 155 -19.90 12.34 -52.68
CA SER A 155 -21.07 12.15 -51.83
C SER A 155 -20.71 11.25 -50.65
N ALA A 156 -21.17 11.64 -49.46
CA ALA A 156 -21.07 10.82 -48.27
C ALA A 156 -22.16 9.75 -48.32
N TYR A 157 -21.75 8.48 -48.32
CA TYR A 157 -22.62 7.34 -48.18
C TYR A 157 -22.42 6.74 -46.78
N LYS A 158 -23.47 6.77 -45.95
CA LYS A 158 -23.48 6.14 -44.63
C LYS A 158 -24.04 4.72 -44.78
N LYS A 159 -23.21 3.69 -44.53
CA LYS A 159 -23.71 2.32 -44.40
C LYS A 159 -24.37 2.16 -43.02
N ALA A 160 -25.36 1.27 -42.91
CA ALA A 160 -26.02 0.89 -41.66
C ALA A 160 -25.00 0.60 -40.54
N PRO A 161 -25.36 0.84 -39.26
CA PRO A 161 -24.38 0.74 -38.19
C PRO A 161 -23.87 -0.69 -38.05
N TYR A 162 -22.58 -0.84 -37.75
CA TYR A 162 -22.08 -2.11 -37.22
C TYR A 162 -22.39 -2.16 -35.72
N GLU A 163 -22.54 -3.37 -35.20
CA GLU A 163 -22.73 -3.63 -33.77
C GLU A 163 -21.86 -4.81 -33.38
N ILE A 164 -21.02 -4.62 -32.35
CA ILE A 164 -20.18 -5.66 -31.77
C ILE A 164 -20.53 -5.72 -30.29
N SER A 165 -21.04 -6.87 -29.85
CA SER A 165 -21.47 -7.08 -28.46
C SER A 165 -20.53 -8.03 -27.73
N PHE A 166 -20.11 -7.61 -26.53
CA PHE A 166 -19.34 -8.37 -25.56
C PHE A 166 -20.29 -8.77 -24.43
N ASN A 167 -20.42 -10.08 -24.17
CA ASN A 167 -21.28 -10.60 -23.11
C ASN A 167 -20.45 -11.56 -22.24
N GLY A 168 -20.18 -11.16 -21.00
CA GLY A 168 -19.43 -11.93 -20.02
C GLY A 168 -18.04 -12.35 -20.51
N LYS A 169 -17.35 -11.49 -21.27
CA LYS A 169 -16.02 -11.82 -21.76
C LYS A 169 -15.01 -11.66 -20.63
N HIS A 170 -14.62 -12.80 -20.05
CA HIS A 170 -13.61 -12.86 -19.00
C HIS A 170 -12.27 -12.31 -19.49
N VAL A 171 -11.71 -11.39 -18.71
CA VAL A 171 -10.40 -10.81 -18.94
C VAL A 171 -9.53 -11.01 -17.71
N GLU A 172 -8.26 -11.28 -17.97
CA GLU A 172 -7.26 -11.51 -16.94
C GLU A 172 -6.02 -10.68 -17.25
N ASP A 173 -5.48 -10.07 -16.21
CA ASP A 173 -4.23 -9.33 -16.22
C ASP A 173 -3.42 -9.75 -14.96
N GLU A 174 -2.13 -9.47 -14.98
CA GLU A 174 -1.21 -9.74 -13.90
C GLU A 174 -0.72 -8.43 -13.30
N GLY A 175 -0.67 -8.39 -11.97
CA GLY A 175 -0.03 -7.32 -11.23
C GLY A 175 1.05 -7.87 -10.32
N THR A 176 1.97 -7.01 -9.90
CA THR A 176 2.89 -7.26 -8.79
C THR A 176 2.65 -6.25 -7.69
N TYR A 177 2.98 -6.62 -6.46
CA TYR A 177 3.08 -5.67 -5.36
C TYR A 177 4.37 -5.86 -4.59
N GLU A 178 4.83 -4.77 -3.98
CA GLU A 178 5.89 -4.76 -2.98
C GLU A 178 5.43 -3.85 -1.84
N ALA A 179 5.55 -4.32 -0.60
CA ALA A 179 5.17 -3.56 0.58
C ALA A 179 6.22 -3.69 1.67
N GLU A 180 6.46 -2.60 2.38
CA GLU A 180 7.31 -2.54 3.57
C GLU A 180 6.52 -1.96 4.73
N TYR A 181 6.47 -2.67 5.85
CA TYR A 181 5.67 -2.25 7.00
C TYR A 181 6.22 -2.75 8.33
N GLY A 182 5.88 -2.04 9.41
CA GLY A 182 6.10 -2.53 10.78
C GLY A 182 5.20 -3.74 11.09
N SER A 183 5.82 -4.84 11.52
CA SER A 183 5.20 -6.16 11.77
C SER A 183 5.07 -6.47 13.26
N ASN A 184 6.15 -6.30 14.02
CA ASN A 184 6.21 -6.58 15.46
C ASN A 184 7.04 -5.50 16.17
N LEU A 185 6.70 -5.21 17.42
CA LEU A 185 7.42 -4.27 18.27
C LEU A 185 7.95 -4.99 19.51
N TYR A 186 9.22 -4.77 19.84
CA TYR A 186 9.87 -5.42 20.96
C TYR A 186 10.51 -4.41 21.92
N ILE A 187 10.51 -4.77 23.20
CA ILE A 187 11.33 -4.13 24.23
C ILE A 187 12.33 -5.15 24.74
N ASP A 188 13.61 -4.78 24.63
CA ASP A 188 14.69 -5.54 25.25
C ASP A 188 15.18 -4.81 26.50
N VAL A 189 15.37 -5.56 27.58
CA VAL A 189 16.10 -5.10 28.77
C VAL A 189 17.37 -5.93 28.89
N VAL A 190 18.51 -5.27 28.63
CA VAL A 190 19.84 -5.89 28.59
C VAL A 190 20.60 -5.51 29.84
N ASN A 191 21.01 -6.49 30.65
CA ASN A 191 21.96 -6.23 31.74
C ASN A 191 23.33 -5.90 31.15
N VAL A 192 23.88 -4.74 31.49
CA VAL A 192 25.10 -4.21 30.87
C VAL A 192 26.35 -5.01 31.25
N ASP A 193 26.36 -5.60 32.45
CA ASP A 193 27.54 -6.32 32.97
C ASP A 193 27.56 -7.77 32.49
N THR A 194 26.38 -8.40 32.40
CA THR A 194 26.25 -9.84 32.07
C THR A 194 25.81 -10.12 30.64
N ASN A 195 25.37 -9.10 29.90
CA ASN A 195 24.69 -9.22 28.60
C ASN A 195 23.45 -10.13 28.60
N LYS A 196 22.89 -10.45 29.79
CA LYS A 196 21.61 -11.17 29.88
C LYS A 196 20.48 -10.25 29.40
N THR A 197 19.68 -10.74 28.45
CA THR A 197 18.58 -9.99 27.85
C THR A 197 17.24 -10.62 28.20
N GLN A 198 16.28 -9.80 28.61
CA GLN A 198 14.86 -10.15 28.57
C GLN A 198 14.18 -9.38 27.43
N THR A 199 13.49 -10.10 26.56
CA THR A 199 12.76 -9.52 25.42
C THR A 199 11.27 -9.81 25.58
N ILE A 200 10.45 -8.77 25.43
CA ILE A 200 9.00 -8.91 25.34
C ILE A 200 8.52 -8.27 24.04
N GLU A 201 7.69 -9.00 23.31
CA GLU A 201 6.90 -8.44 22.22
C GLU A 201 5.75 -7.61 22.79
N ILE A 202 5.67 -6.34 22.42
CA ILE A 202 4.69 -5.40 22.92
C ILE A 202 3.53 -5.29 21.94
N THR A 203 2.35 -5.61 22.44
CA THR A 203 1.08 -5.33 21.76
C THR A 203 0.57 -3.95 22.13
N GLY A 204 -0.40 -3.46 21.35
CA GLY A 204 -0.95 -2.13 21.54
C GLY A 204 -2.13 -1.89 20.63
N ASN A 205 -2.65 -0.67 20.69
CA ASN A 205 -3.78 -0.25 19.88
C ASN A 205 -3.31 0.71 18.80
N GLN A 206 -3.71 0.46 17.56
CA GLN A 206 -3.54 1.42 16.47
C GLN A 206 -4.78 2.33 16.42
N ALA A 207 -4.57 3.64 16.50
CA ALA A 207 -5.60 4.64 16.30
C ALA A 207 -5.25 5.47 15.06
N GLN A 208 -6.23 5.64 14.18
CA GLN A 208 -6.10 6.57 13.07
C GLN A 208 -6.20 8.00 13.63
N THR A 209 -5.14 8.78 13.47
CA THR A 209 -5.06 10.17 13.94
C THR A 209 -5.79 11.12 12.99
N ASP A 210 -5.78 10.82 11.70
CA ASP A 210 -6.48 11.60 10.68
C ASP A 210 -7.87 11.05 10.41
N ARG A 211 -8.92 11.76 10.83
CA ARG A 211 -10.33 11.45 10.47
C ARG A 211 -10.69 11.73 9.01
N SER A 212 -9.71 12.14 8.19
CA SER A 212 -9.87 12.32 6.75
C SER A 212 -9.88 10.97 6.04
N ALA A 213 -10.71 10.83 5.01
CA ALA A 213 -10.70 9.67 4.12
C ALA A 213 -9.34 9.46 3.41
N ASN A 214 -8.45 10.47 3.44
CA ASN A 214 -7.07 10.46 2.93
C ASN A 214 -6.02 10.58 4.06
N GLY A 215 -6.30 10.07 5.26
CA GLY A 215 -5.38 10.16 6.39
C GLY A 215 -4.08 9.37 6.16
N ASN A 216 -2.97 10.07 5.92
CA ASN A 216 -1.64 9.48 5.69
C ASN A 216 -0.86 9.23 7.00
N SER A 217 -1.47 9.48 8.16
CA SER A 217 -0.85 9.26 9.46
C SER A 217 -1.71 8.37 10.36
N SER A 218 -1.04 7.59 11.23
CA SER A 218 -1.68 6.85 12.32
C SER A 218 -0.74 6.76 13.51
N GLU A 219 -1.30 6.51 14.68
CA GLU A 219 -0.55 6.25 15.90
C GLU A 219 -0.72 4.81 16.35
N PHE A 220 0.37 4.20 16.80
CA PHE A 220 0.35 2.95 17.54
C PHE A 220 0.76 3.25 18.98
N VAL A 221 -0.13 2.99 19.93
CA VAL A 221 0.16 3.15 21.36
C VAL A 221 0.42 1.78 21.95
N ALA A 222 1.68 1.55 22.33
CA ALA A 222 2.15 0.31 22.95
C ALA A 222 1.64 0.21 24.39
N ASN A 223 1.39 -1.03 24.86
CA ASN A 223 1.14 -1.28 26.27
C ASN A 223 2.43 -1.11 27.09
N SER A 224 2.30 -0.72 28.36
CA SER A 224 3.42 -0.78 29.30
C SER A 224 3.65 -2.22 29.77
N ALA A 225 4.91 -2.56 29.99
CA ALA A 225 5.35 -3.84 30.51
C ALA A 225 6.21 -3.65 31.77
N THR A 226 6.30 -4.74 32.54
CA THR A 226 7.12 -4.82 33.74
C THR A 226 8.17 -5.90 33.58
N PHE A 227 9.41 -5.58 33.93
CA PHE A 227 10.56 -6.46 33.85
C PHE A 227 11.13 -6.71 35.24
N ASP A 228 11.48 -7.96 35.52
CA ASP A 228 12.19 -8.34 36.75
C ASP A 228 13.53 -8.95 36.37
N MET A 229 14.57 -8.12 36.44
CA MET A 229 15.94 -8.51 36.09
C MET A 229 16.70 -9.10 37.28
N THR A 230 16.00 -9.40 38.38
CA THR A 230 16.58 -10.01 39.58
C THR A 230 16.53 -11.54 39.58
N LYS A 231 15.86 -12.12 38.59
CA LYS A 231 15.76 -13.56 38.32
C LYS A 231 16.70 -13.99 37.20
#